data_AF-A0AA42TZ73-F1
#
_entry.id   AF-A0AA42TZ73-F1
#
_cell.length_a   1.000
_cell.length_b   1.000
_cell.length_c   1.000
_cell.angle_alpha   90.00
_cell.angle_beta   90.00
_cell.angle_gamma   90.00
#
_symmetry.space_group_name_H-M   'P 1'
#
loop_
_entity.id
_entity.type
_entity.pdbx_description
1 polymer ?
#
loop_
_entity_poly.entity_id
_entity_poly.type
_entity_poly.pdbx_seq_one_letter_code
_entity_poly.pdbx_strand_id
1 'polypeptide(L)'
;MDDLHAPFARFGLLRAQHEGDWQGPFPLPPVLACFYAQVGPLGHEINAKVGNAGITLPGLDIWIPPLQRLWSHQAGYRWHGISGEPIQDWPSNWLVIADRSADPFILDLDDGHVLFSHHGAGLRDAGEIAADVPTLMAVLAAAGTVYLGAGDDLYNDDDDGGIRPEHQEAAVQAVARVLGHRLQAESFIEMLLD
;
A
#
# COMPACT_ATOMS: atom_id res chain seq x y z
N MET A 1 -10.10 5.92 11.84
CA MET A 1 -9.43 6.06 10.54
C MET A 1 -9.32 7.53 10.13
N ASP A 2 -10.18 8.42 10.63
CA ASP A 2 -10.09 9.89 10.41
C ASP A 2 -8.69 10.49 10.61
N ASP A 3 -7.91 9.98 11.58
CA ASP A 3 -6.54 10.42 11.84
C ASP A 3 -5.55 10.16 10.67
N LEU A 4 -5.94 9.34 9.68
CA LEU A 4 -5.12 9.04 8.50
C LEU A 4 -5.31 10.06 7.37
N HIS A 5 -6.42 10.80 7.30
CA HIS A 5 -6.65 11.71 6.18
C HIS A 5 -5.58 12.82 6.12
N ALA A 6 -5.24 13.42 7.26
CA ALA A 6 -4.27 14.52 7.31
C ALA A 6 -2.84 14.10 6.88
N PRO A 7 -2.28 12.98 7.37
CA PRO A 7 -1.02 12.44 6.84
C PRO A 7 -1.08 12.18 5.33
N PHE A 8 -2.13 11.51 4.87
CA PHE A 8 -2.26 11.10 3.47
C PHE A 8 -2.46 12.27 2.49
N ALA A 9 -3.05 13.38 2.95
CA ALA A 9 -3.26 14.59 2.14
C ALA A 9 -1.95 15.22 1.67
N ARG A 10 -0.83 14.85 2.29
CA ARG A 10 0.51 15.30 1.90
C ARG A 10 1.07 14.53 0.69
N PHE A 11 0.57 13.33 0.42
CA PHE A 11 1.08 12.45 -0.63
C PHE A 11 0.36 12.62 -1.98
N GLY A 12 -0.83 13.24 -1.97
CA GLY A 12 -1.57 13.48 -3.20
C GLY A 12 -3.00 13.94 -2.95
N LEU A 13 -3.76 14.02 -4.05
CA LEU A 13 -5.18 14.41 -3.99
C LEU A 13 -6.00 13.32 -3.30
N LEU A 14 -6.63 13.69 -2.18
CA LEU A 14 -7.63 12.89 -1.50
C LEU A 14 -9.04 13.32 -1.87
N ARG A 15 -9.94 12.35 -1.96
CA ARG A 15 -11.38 12.55 -2.11
C ARG A 15 -12.10 11.30 -1.62
N ALA A 16 -13.14 11.47 -0.81
CA ALA A 16 -14.03 10.38 -0.44
C ALA A 16 -14.51 9.62 -1.69
N GLN A 17 -14.32 8.31 -1.68
CA GLN A 17 -14.74 7.38 -2.72
C GLN A 17 -15.82 6.47 -2.15
N HIS A 18 -16.83 6.17 -2.96
CA HIS A 18 -18.02 5.46 -2.49
C HIS A 18 -18.00 4.01 -2.97
N GLU A 19 -18.70 3.12 -2.26
CA GLU A 19 -18.80 1.70 -2.64
C GLU A 19 -19.31 1.49 -4.07
N GLY A 20 -20.07 2.44 -4.63
CA GLY A 20 -20.50 2.40 -6.04
C GLY A 20 -19.36 2.52 -7.06
N ASP A 21 -18.17 2.97 -6.64
CA ASP A 21 -16.97 3.02 -7.49
C ASP A 21 -16.28 1.65 -7.56
N TRP A 22 -16.61 0.71 -6.67
CA TRP A 22 -16.05 -0.64 -6.66
C TRP A 22 -16.56 -1.47 -7.83
N GLN A 23 -15.64 -2.13 -8.54
CA GLN A 23 -15.94 -2.92 -9.75
C GLN A 23 -15.76 -4.43 -9.56
N GLY A 24 -15.50 -4.89 -8.33
CA GLY A 24 -15.29 -6.30 -8.06
C GLY A 24 -16.59 -7.11 -7.97
N PRO A 25 -16.49 -8.45 -8.03
CA PRO A 25 -17.63 -9.35 -8.15
C PRO A 25 -18.29 -9.70 -6.81
N PHE A 26 -17.75 -9.20 -5.70
CA PHE A 26 -18.27 -9.37 -4.35
C PHE A 26 -18.38 -8.01 -3.65
N PRO A 27 -19.17 -7.86 -2.57
CA PRO A 27 -19.28 -6.59 -1.84
C PRO A 27 -17.92 -6.06 -1.39
N LEU A 28 -17.69 -4.74 -1.48
CA LEU A 28 -16.45 -4.14 -1.00
C LEU A 28 -16.27 -4.46 0.50
N PRO A 29 -15.09 -4.97 0.93
CA PRO A 29 -14.85 -5.23 2.34
C PRO A 29 -15.07 -3.97 3.20
N PRO A 30 -15.80 -4.06 4.34
CA PRO A 30 -16.16 -2.88 5.13
C PRO A 30 -14.97 -2.03 5.58
N VAL A 31 -13.82 -2.66 5.86
CA VAL A 31 -12.59 -1.95 6.23
C VAL A 31 -12.06 -1.07 5.09
N LEU A 32 -12.16 -1.55 3.84
CA LEU A 32 -11.79 -0.79 2.65
C LEU A 32 -12.82 0.28 2.34
N ALA A 33 -14.12 -0.01 2.48
CA ALA A 33 -15.17 1.00 2.34
C ALA A 33 -14.93 2.19 3.29
N CYS A 34 -14.57 1.90 4.55
CA CYS A 34 -14.22 2.93 5.52
C CYS A 34 -12.97 3.72 5.12
N PHE A 35 -11.89 3.03 4.72
CA PHE A 35 -10.65 3.68 4.26
C PHE A 35 -10.87 4.59 3.05
N TYR A 36 -11.58 4.12 2.02
CA TYR A 36 -11.86 4.91 0.82
C TYR A 36 -12.85 6.05 1.06
N ALA A 37 -13.79 5.90 1.99
CA ALA A 37 -14.71 6.99 2.36
C ALA A 37 -14.02 8.08 3.19
N GLN A 38 -13.10 7.71 4.11
CA GLN A 38 -12.45 8.65 5.03
C GLN A 38 -11.15 9.23 4.50
N VAL A 39 -10.30 8.41 3.86
CA VAL A 39 -9.00 8.82 3.30
C VAL A 39 -9.13 9.04 1.80
N GLY A 40 -9.62 8.03 1.08
CA GLY A 40 -9.92 8.15 -0.35
C GLY A 40 -8.76 8.62 -1.22
N PRO A 41 -7.68 7.82 -1.37
CA PRO A 41 -6.55 8.16 -2.22
C PRO A 41 -6.97 8.23 -3.70
N LEU A 42 -7.25 9.42 -4.22
CA LEU A 42 -7.75 9.59 -5.57
C LEU A 42 -6.61 9.80 -6.56
N GLY A 43 -5.72 10.76 -6.29
CA GLY A 43 -4.67 11.16 -7.21
C GLY A 43 -5.16 12.01 -8.39
N HIS A 44 -4.22 12.43 -9.24
CA HIS A 44 -4.53 13.17 -10.45
C HIS A 44 -5.25 12.29 -11.49
N GLU A 45 -6.05 12.91 -12.36
CA GLU A 45 -6.62 12.19 -13.50
C GLU A 45 -5.55 11.96 -14.57
N ILE A 46 -5.36 10.71 -15.00
CA ILE A 46 -4.41 10.38 -16.07
C ILE A 46 -5.04 10.72 -17.43
N ASN A 47 -6.24 10.20 -17.68
CA ASN A 47 -7.12 10.55 -18.79
C ASN A 47 -8.49 9.87 -18.58
N ALA A 48 -9.48 10.25 -19.40
CA ALA A 48 -10.84 9.71 -19.33
C ALA A 48 -10.95 8.17 -19.48
N LYS A 49 -9.96 7.51 -20.09
CA LYS A 49 -9.95 6.04 -20.26
C LYS A 49 -9.40 5.31 -19.04
N VAL A 50 -8.37 5.86 -18.40
CA VAL A 50 -7.68 5.24 -17.26
C VAL A 50 -8.28 5.67 -15.92
N GLY A 51 -8.83 6.89 -15.86
CA GLY A 51 -9.29 7.51 -14.63
C GLY A 51 -8.14 8.05 -13.79
N ASN A 52 -8.32 8.05 -12.48
CA ASN A 52 -7.35 8.61 -11.55
C ASN A 52 -6.15 7.70 -11.28
N ALA A 53 -5.03 8.33 -10.93
CA ALA A 53 -3.77 7.67 -10.72
C ALA A 53 -3.70 6.89 -9.41
N GLY A 54 -4.45 7.28 -8.37
CA GLY A 54 -4.15 6.89 -6.99
C GLY A 54 -3.00 7.72 -6.44
N ILE A 55 -2.40 7.26 -5.34
CA ILE A 55 -1.26 7.95 -4.71
C ILE A 55 -0.08 6.99 -4.60
N THR A 56 1.13 7.55 -4.68
CA THR A 56 2.37 6.83 -4.40
C THR A 56 3.02 7.45 -3.19
N LEU A 57 3.45 6.63 -2.24
CA LEU A 57 4.11 7.08 -1.02
C LEU A 57 5.60 7.35 -1.31
N PRO A 58 6.08 8.59 -1.14
CA PRO A 58 7.48 8.94 -1.42
C PRO A 58 8.45 8.13 -0.57
N GLY A 59 9.56 7.69 -1.16
CA GLY A 59 10.62 6.93 -0.49
C GLY A 59 10.28 5.46 -0.21
N LEU A 60 8.99 5.09 -0.23
CA LEU A 60 8.55 3.70 -0.12
C LEU A 60 8.22 3.08 -1.49
N ASP A 61 7.92 3.92 -2.49
CA ASP A 61 7.46 3.52 -3.82
C ASP A 61 6.22 2.61 -3.79
N ILE A 62 5.42 2.72 -2.72
CA ILE A 62 4.17 1.99 -2.55
C ILE A 62 3.05 2.78 -3.22
N TRP A 63 2.41 2.14 -4.19
CA TRP A 63 1.25 2.67 -4.87
C TRP A 63 -0.05 2.16 -4.23
N ILE A 64 -0.94 3.09 -3.91
CA ILE A 64 -2.29 2.80 -3.42
C ILE A 64 -3.29 3.22 -4.50
N PRO A 65 -4.01 2.27 -5.12
CA PRO A 65 -4.93 2.57 -6.20
C PRO A 65 -6.17 3.32 -5.70
N PRO A 66 -6.80 4.15 -6.55
CA PRO A 66 -8.15 4.61 -6.28
C PRO A 66 -9.12 3.41 -6.38
N LEU A 67 -10.24 3.48 -5.66
CA LEU A 67 -11.22 2.41 -5.54
C LEU A 67 -11.70 1.88 -6.90
N GLN A 68 -11.93 2.77 -7.87
CA GLN A 68 -12.33 2.41 -9.24
C GLN A 68 -11.32 1.53 -9.99
N ARG A 69 -10.06 1.50 -9.55
CA ARG A 69 -8.97 0.69 -10.14
C ARG A 69 -8.56 -0.49 -9.27
N LEU A 70 -9.06 -0.59 -8.05
CA LEU A 70 -8.66 -1.64 -7.12
C LEU A 70 -8.95 -3.05 -7.67
N TRP A 71 -10.09 -3.25 -8.35
CA TRP A 71 -10.40 -4.55 -8.94
C TRP A 71 -9.57 -4.86 -10.19
N SER A 72 -9.40 -3.90 -11.09
CA SER A 72 -8.56 -4.10 -12.28
C SER A 72 -7.08 -4.28 -11.93
N HIS A 73 -6.65 -3.74 -10.79
CA HIS A 73 -5.31 -3.95 -10.24
C HIS A 73 -5.01 -5.41 -9.86
N GLN A 74 -6.03 -6.25 -9.65
CA GLN A 74 -5.80 -7.68 -9.43
C GLN A 74 -5.26 -8.41 -10.67
N ALA A 75 -5.29 -7.77 -11.85
CA ALA A 75 -4.68 -8.29 -13.06
C ALA A 75 -3.15 -8.41 -12.89
N GLY A 76 -2.61 -9.59 -13.16
CA GLY A 76 -1.21 -9.95 -12.87
C GLY A 76 -1.05 -10.79 -11.61
N TYR A 77 -2.03 -10.76 -10.71
CA TYR A 77 -2.04 -11.55 -9.46
C TYR A 77 -3.12 -12.63 -9.49
N ARG A 78 -4.38 -12.22 -9.65
CA ARG A 78 -5.56 -13.11 -9.60
C ARG A 78 -5.91 -13.70 -10.97
N TRP A 79 -5.62 -12.97 -12.04
CA TRP A 79 -5.76 -13.43 -13.43
C TRP A 79 -4.69 -12.82 -14.31
N HIS A 80 -4.39 -13.48 -15.42
CA HIS A 80 -3.47 -12.96 -16.42
C HIS A 80 -4.03 -11.69 -17.07
N GLY A 81 -3.28 -10.59 -17.04
CA GLY A 81 -3.72 -9.30 -17.60
C GLY A 81 -3.92 -9.29 -19.12
N ILE A 82 -3.43 -10.30 -19.84
CA ILE A 82 -3.60 -10.42 -21.30
C ILE A 82 -4.73 -11.39 -21.66
N SER A 83 -4.68 -12.64 -21.17
CA SER A 83 -5.68 -13.66 -21.51
C SER A 83 -6.96 -13.57 -20.69
N GLY A 84 -6.93 -12.92 -19.52
CA GLY A 84 -8.03 -12.90 -18.57
C GLY A 84 -8.23 -14.22 -17.81
N GLU A 85 -7.40 -15.23 -18.08
CA GLU A 85 -7.48 -16.53 -17.41
C GLU A 85 -7.04 -16.41 -15.94
N PRO A 86 -7.71 -17.11 -15.01
CA PRO A 86 -7.28 -17.16 -13.61
C PRO A 86 -5.84 -17.64 -13.48
N ILE A 87 -5.07 -17.00 -12.59
CA ILE A 87 -3.73 -17.49 -12.23
C ILE A 87 -3.91 -18.66 -11.27
N GLN A 88 -3.29 -19.79 -11.62
CA GLN A 88 -3.37 -21.00 -10.82
C GLN A 88 -2.82 -20.76 -9.41
N ASP A 89 -3.47 -21.37 -8.42
CA ASP A 89 -3.11 -21.34 -7.01
C ASP A 89 -3.31 -20.00 -6.27
N TRP A 90 -3.60 -18.88 -6.96
CA TRP A 90 -3.91 -17.61 -6.28
C TRP A 90 -5.15 -17.76 -5.38
N PRO A 91 -5.05 -17.51 -4.06
CA PRO A 91 -6.17 -17.67 -3.14
C PRO A 91 -7.34 -16.75 -3.49
N SER A 92 -8.55 -17.30 -3.53
CA SER A 92 -9.74 -16.56 -3.94
C SER A 92 -10.19 -15.50 -2.92
N ASN A 93 -9.78 -15.68 -1.66
CA ASN A 93 -9.95 -14.78 -0.53
C ASN A 93 -8.88 -13.67 -0.45
N TRP A 94 -7.89 -13.65 -1.37
CA TRP A 94 -6.86 -12.61 -1.36
C TRP A 94 -7.21 -11.45 -2.29
N LEU A 95 -7.10 -10.23 -1.75
CA LEU A 95 -7.33 -8.98 -2.46
C LEU A 95 -6.11 -8.08 -2.33
N VAL A 96 -5.43 -7.77 -3.43
CA VAL A 96 -4.31 -6.81 -3.44
C VAL A 96 -4.85 -5.39 -3.22
N ILE A 97 -4.33 -4.70 -2.21
CA ILE A 97 -4.81 -3.36 -1.79
C ILE A 97 -3.79 -2.24 -2.04
N ALA A 98 -2.53 -2.60 -2.26
CA ALA A 98 -1.44 -1.73 -2.67
C ALA A 98 -0.31 -2.60 -3.27
N ASP A 99 0.64 -2.01 -3.97
CA ASP A 99 1.87 -2.70 -4.38
C ASP A 99 3.08 -1.78 -4.39
N ARG A 100 4.28 -2.38 -4.26
CA ARG A 100 5.56 -1.74 -4.53
C ARG A 100 6.24 -2.52 -5.63
N SER A 101 6.41 -1.95 -6.82
CA SER A 101 7.13 -2.61 -7.92
C SER A 101 6.66 -4.05 -8.18
N ALA A 102 5.35 -4.29 -8.09
CA ALA A 102 4.70 -5.59 -8.19
C ALA A 102 4.92 -6.59 -7.02
N ASP A 103 5.37 -6.09 -5.86
CA ASP A 103 5.29 -6.73 -4.55
C ASP A 103 3.94 -6.36 -3.89
N PRO A 104 2.95 -7.27 -3.85
CA PRO A 104 1.60 -6.93 -3.39
C PRO A 104 1.48 -6.87 -1.87
N PHE A 105 0.73 -5.88 -1.39
CA PHE A 105 0.09 -5.88 -0.09
C PHE A 105 -1.31 -6.45 -0.24
N ILE A 106 -1.60 -7.52 0.49
CA ILE A 106 -2.77 -8.36 0.27
C ILE A 106 -3.63 -8.34 1.53
N LEU A 107 -4.89 -7.94 1.39
CA LEU A 107 -5.90 -8.18 2.42
C LEU A 107 -6.37 -9.64 2.29
N ASP A 108 -6.17 -10.44 3.33
CA ASP A 108 -6.85 -11.71 3.47
C ASP A 108 -8.29 -11.47 3.94
N LEU A 109 -9.26 -11.85 3.11
CA LEU A 109 -10.68 -11.61 3.37
C LEU A 109 -11.27 -12.54 4.44
N ASP A 110 -10.58 -13.63 4.79
CA ASP A 110 -11.10 -14.60 5.76
C ASP A 110 -10.85 -14.13 7.21
N ASP A 111 -9.69 -13.53 7.48
CA ASP A 111 -9.29 -13.12 8.84
C ASP A 111 -8.97 -11.62 8.98
N GLY A 112 -8.82 -10.89 7.87
CA GLY A 112 -8.59 -9.44 7.85
C GLY A 112 -7.14 -9.00 8.02
N HIS A 113 -6.19 -9.95 8.15
CA HIS A 113 -4.77 -9.64 8.22
C HIS A 113 -4.27 -9.13 6.86
N VAL A 114 -3.18 -8.35 6.90
CA VAL A 114 -2.51 -7.88 5.69
C VAL A 114 -1.22 -8.67 5.52
N LEU A 115 -1.09 -9.29 4.36
CA LEU A 115 0.09 -10.02 3.92
C LEU A 115 0.92 -9.17 2.97
N PHE A 116 2.20 -9.49 2.88
CA PHE A 116 3.12 -8.96 1.88
C PHE A 116 3.88 -10.12 1.24
N SER A 117 4.16 -10.01 -0.06
CA SER A 117 4.92 -11.00 -0.80
C SER A 117 5.85 -10.30 -1.77
N HIS A 118 7.11 -10.73 -1.83
CA HIS A 118 8.03 -10.27 -2.87
C HIS A 118 7.66 -10.92 -4.21
N HIS A 119 7.68 -10.14 -5.27
CA HIS A 119 7.47 -10.61 -6.63
C HIS A 119 8.41 -11.79 -6.91
N GLY A 120 7.83 -12.91 -7.34
CA GLY A 120 8.59 -14.09 -7.75
C GLY A 120 8.99 -15.03 -6.61
N ALA A 121 8.77 -14.66 -5.35
CA ALA A 121 8.87 -15.60 -4.20
C ALA A 121 7.75 -16.65 -4.25
N GLY A 122 6.61 -16.30 -4.86
CA GLY A 122 5.46 -17.19 -4.98
C GLY A 122 4.58 -17.17 -3.72
N LEU A 123 3.40 -17.78 -3.82
CA LEU A 123 2.33 -17.63 -2.84
C LEU A 123 2.67 -18.14 -1.42
N ARG A 124 3.61 -19.08 -1.30
CA ARG A 124 3.96 -19.69 -0.01
C ARG A 124 4.82 -18.79 0.88
N ASP A 125 5.42 -17.77 0.27
CA ASP A 125 6.32 -16.84 0.94
C ASP A 125 5.60 -15.53 1.30
N ALA A 126 4.29 -15.44 1.05
CA ALA A 126 3.49 -14.33 1.55
C ALA A 126 3.42 -14.41 3.09
N GLY A 127 3.98 -13.41 3.75
CA GLY A 127 4.02 -13.29 5.20
C GLY A 127 3.10 -12.18 5.70
N GLU A 128 2.64 -12.28 6.94
CA GLU A 128 1.91 -11.19 7.59
C GLU A 128 2.83 -9.96 7.75
N ILE A 129 2.37 -8.81 7.24
CA ILE A 129 3.07 -7.52 7.37
C ILE A 129 2.36 -6.56 8.33
N ALA A 130 1.04 -6.70 8.51
CA ALA A 130 0.27 -5.93 9.47
C ALA A 130 -0.98 -6.70 9.91
N ALA A 131 -1.42 -6.44 11.15
CA ALA A 131 -2.59 -7.10 11.72
C ALA A 131 -3.91 -6.73 11.01
N ASP A 132 -3.99 -5.53 10.42
CA ASP A 132 -5.15 -5.05 9.68
C ASP A 132 -4.80 -3.88 8.74
N VAL A 133 -5.75 -3.52 7.87
CA VAL A 133 -5.60 -2.39 6.92
C VAL A 133 -5.35 -1.05 7.64
N PRO A 134 -6.06 -0.68 8.72
CA PRO A 134 -5.78 0.56 9.44
C PRO A 134 -4.35 0.65 9.96
N THR A 135 -3.82 -0.45 10.52
CA THR A 135 -2.45 -0.53 11.02
C THR A 135 -1.46 -0.35 9.88
N LEU A 136 -1.63 -1.08 8.76
CA LEU A 136 -0.80 -0.91 7.57
C LEU A 136 -0.78 0.55 7.12
N MET A 137 -1.97 1.14 6.91
CA MET A 137 -2.07 2.51 6.40
C MET A 137 -1.46 3.54 7.37
N ALA A 138 -1.55 3.30 8.68
CA ALA A 138 -0.93 4.14 9.70
C ALA A 138 0.61 4.08 9.67
N VAL A 139 1.20 2.88 9.57
CA VAL A 139 2.66 2.74 9.50
C VAL A 139 3.22 3.29 8.19
N LEU A 140 2.52 3.06 7.07
CA LEU A 140 2.86 3.62 5.77
C LEU A 140 2.81 5.15 5.77
N ALA A 141 1.76 5.73 6.34
CA ALA A 141 1.66 7.18 6.50
C ALA A 141 2.77 7.75 7.38
N ALA A 142 3.16 7.05 8.45
CA ALA A 142 4.21 7.48 9.37
C ALA A 142 5.58 7.51 8.67
N ALA A 143 5.96 6.41 8.00
CA ALA A 143 7.22 6.32 7.26
C ALA A 143 7.24 7.28 6.06
N GLY A 144 6.20 7.27 5.23
CA GLY A 144 6.09 8.16 4.06
C GLY A 144 6.11 9.64 4.43
N THR A 145 5.59 10.01 5.62
CA THR A 145 5.68 11.39 6.13
C THR A 145 7.12 11.81 6.42
N VAL A 146 7.93 10.91 6.98
CA VAL A 146 9.35 11.17 7.25
C VAL A 146 10.08 11.34 5.92
N TYR A 147 9.92 10.40 5.00
CA TYR A 147 10.61 10.43 3.71
C TYR A 147 10.21 11.61 2.83
N LEU A 148 8.93 11.97 2.80
CA LEU A 148 8.48 13.21 2.15
C LEU A 148 9.12 14.46 2.80
N GLY A 149 9.31 14.45 4.11
CA GLY A 149 9.92 15.56 4.84
C GLY A 149 11.42 15.73 4.56
N ALA A 150 12.12 14.63 4.27
CA ALA A 150 13.53 14.66 3.87
C ALA A 150 13.72 15.26 2.46
N GLY A 151 12.76 15.03 1.55
CA GLY A 151 12.82 15.59 0.19
C GLY A 151 14.09 15.17 -0.55
N ASP A 152 14.82 16.13 -1.10
CA ASP A 152 16.07 15.87 -1.84
C ASP A 152 17.19 15.30 -0.95
N ASP A 153 17.10 15.46 0.37
CA ASP A 153 18.06 14.91 1.34
C ASP A 153 17.80 13.43 1.66
N LEU A 154 16.74 12.82 1.11
CA LEU A 154 16.35 11.45 1.44
C LEU A 154 17.40 10.41 1.08
N TYR A 155 18.08 10.58 -0.05
CA TYR A 155 18.98 9.59 -0.62
C TYR A 155 20.45 9.98 -0.42
N ASN A 156 21.33 8.98 -0.30
CA ASN A 156 22.76 9.20 -0.36
C ASN A 156 23.16 9.70 -1.76
N ASP A 157 24.12 10.61 -1.82
CA ASP A 157 24.68 11.12 -3.08
C ASP A 157 25.83 10.25 -3.62
N ASP A 158 26.09 9.10 -2.99
CA ASP A 158 27.14 8.17 -3.39
C ASP A 158 26.67 7.19 -4.47
N ASP A 159 27.61 6.43 -5.03
CA ASP A 159 27.35 5.48 -6.13
C ASP A 159 26.47 4.29 -5.68
N ASP A 160 26.37 4.04 -4.37
CA ASP A 160 25.57 2.95 -3.79
C ASP A 160 24.09 3.36 -3.63
N GLY A 161 23.83 4.66 -3.51
CA GLY A 161 22.49 5.22 -3.39
C GLY A 161 21.79 4.81 -2.09
N GLY A 162 20.47 4.63 -2.16
CA GLY A 162 19.67 4.23 -1.00
C GLY A 162 19.33 5.37 -0.03
N ILE A 163 18.44 5.08 0.91
CA ILE A 163 17.95 6.06 1.90
C ILE A 163 19.05 6.33 2.92
N ARG A 164 19.25 7.61 3.28
CA ARG A 164 20.25 7.96 4.30
C ARG A 164 19.90 7.33 5.66
N PRO A 165 20.87 6.81 6.43
CA PRO A 165 20.61 6.12 7.69
C PRO A 165 19.80 6.94 8.71
N GLU A 166 20.00 8.25 8.76
CA GLU A 166 19.24 9.16 9.64
C GLU A 166 17.75 9.20 9.31
N HIS A 167 17.39 9.14 8.02
CA HIS A 167 16.00 9.15 7.57
C HIS A 167 15.36 7.78 7.73
N GLN A 168 16.11 6.71 7.49
CA GLN A 168 15.68 5.35 7.79
C GLN A 168 15.40 5.20 9.30
N GLU A 169 16.31 5.65 10.16
CA GLU A 169 16.13 5.63 11.61
C GLU A 169 14.91 6.46 12.03
N ALA A 170 14.73 7.66 11.46
CA ALA A 170 13.57 8.50 11.73
C ALA A 170 12.25 7.82 11.31
N ALA A 171 12.23 7.11 10.18
CA ALA A 171 11.08 6.35 9.72
C ALA A 171 10.76 5.18 10.68
N VAL A 172 11.77 4.41 11.09
CA VAL A 172 11.57 3.34 12.07
C VAL A 172 11.06 3.89 13.41
N GLN A 173 11.57 5.03 13.89
CA GLN A 173 11.03 5.70 15.09
C GLN A 173 9.58 6.14 14.91
N ALA A 174 9.19 6.64 13.73
CA ALA A 174 7.82 7.01 13.45
C ALA A 174 6.89 5.79 13.42
N VAL A 175 7.30 4.70 12.76
CA VAL A 175 6.55 3.43 12.72
C VAL A 175 6.46 2.80 14.12
N ALA A 176 7.53 2.85 14.91
CA ALA A 176 7.52 2.32 16.28
C ALA A 176 6.53 3.05 17.20
N ARG A 177 6.26 4.35 16.97
CA ARG A 177 5.19 5.07 17.70
C ARG A 177 3.79 4.59 17.35
N VAL A 178 3.59 4.08 16.13
CA VAL A 178 2.31 3.51 15.68
C VAL A 178 2.15 2.09 16.21
N LEU A 179 3.16 1.24 16.02
CA LEU A 179 3.13 -0.17 16.43
C LEU A 179 3.31 -0.37 17.94
N GLY A 180 3.87 0.62 18.64
CA GLY A 180 4.23 0.52 20.06
C GLY A 180 5.45 -0.36 20.34
N HIS A 181 6.11 -0.92 19.30
CA HIS A 181 7.24 -1.82 19.46
C HIS A 181 8.33 -1.56 18.41
N ARG A 182 9.55 -1.24 18.88
CA ARG A 182 10.68 -0.89 18.01
C ARG A 182 11.11 -2.02 17.08
N LEU A 183 11.25 -3.26 17.59
CA LEU A 183 11.69 -4.37 16.74
C LEU A 183 10.69 -4.69 15.62
N GLN A 184 9.38 -4.48 15.86
CA GLN A 184 8.38 -4.69 14.82
C GLN A 184 8.49 -3.61 13.73
N ALA A 185 8.81 -2.38 14.12
CA ALA A 185 9.05 -1.30 13.18
C ALA A 185 10.31 -1.52 12.34
N GLU A 186 11.38 -2.06 12.93
CA GLU A 186 12.60 -2.43 12.21
C GLU A 186 12.30 -3.50 11.18
N SER A 187 11.69 -4.62 11.59
CA SER A 187 11.33 -5.71 10.67
C SER A 187 10.37 -5.25 9.57
N PHE A 188 9.44 -4.35 9.87
CA PHE A 188 8.54 -3.78 8.85
C PHE A 188 9.32 -2.97 7.81
N ILE A 189 10.23 -2.08 8.23
CA ILE A 189 11.02 -1.28 7.28
C ILE A 189 12.01 -2.14 6.50
N GLU A 190 12.66 -3.11 7.15
CA GLU A 190 13.57 -4.06 6.48
C GLU A 190 12.85 -4.84 5.38
N MET A 191 11.67 -5.39 5.68
CA MET A 191 10.85 -6.14 4.70
C MET A 191 10.48 -5.31 3.46
N LEU A 192 10.39 -3.98 3.59
CA LEU A 192 10.08 -3.08 2.47
C LEU A 192 11.32 -2.64 1.69
N LEU A 193 12.52 -2.83 2.21
CA LEU A 193 13.78 -2.40 1.59
C LEU A 193 14.56 -3.57 0.97
N ASP A 194 14.30 -4.79 1.43
CA ASP A 194 14.78 -6.04 0.80
C ASP A 194 14.20 -6.24 -0.62
#